data_AF-A0A965LED5-F1
#
_entry.id   AF-A0A965LED5-F1
#
_cell.length_a   1.000
_cell.length_b   1.000
_cell.length_c   1.000
_cell.angle_alpha   90.00
_cell.angle_beta   90.00
_cell.angle_gamma   90.00
#
_symmetry.space_group_name_H-M   'P 1'
#
loop_
_entity.id
_entity.type
_entity.pdbx_description
1 polymer ?
#
loop_
_entity_poly.entity_id
_entity_poly.type
_entity_poly.pdbx_seq_one_letter_code
_entity_poly.pdbx_strand_id
1 'polypeptide(L)'
;KRPIFWEWLGNKTEPDWWPRLAVRDGDWKLVMTDDAKRVELHRLTDDRAEAADVAKDHPEVVARLTKLAVDWKATLPKAPNPECVSKQSISEKPNAPKPGAKSSAVTPEIRAKAFTRWDTNKDGFITLEEYQAGLKGQDNLDARFKNFDKNGDGKLSREEFVGPAGK
;
A
#
# COMPACT_ATOMS: atom_id res chain seq x y z
N LYS A 1 -12.25 -17.26 -30.71
CA LYS A 1 -12.34 -16.52 -29.42
C LYS A 1 -11.57 -15.21 -29.57
N ARG A 2 -11.99 -14.11 -28.92
CA ARG A 2 -11.25 -12.83 -28.97
C ARG A 2 -10.07 -12.85 -27.98
N PRO A 3 -8.95 -12.17 -28.28
CA PRO A 3 -7.85 -12.05 -27.34
C PRO A 3 -8.27 -11.23 -26.11
N ILE A 4 -7.75 -11.63 -24.95
CA ILE A 4 -7.93 -10.93 -23.68
C ILE A 4 -6.61 -10.26 -23.34
N PHE A 5 -6.67 -8.99 -22.99
CA PHE A 5 -5.51 -8.21 -22.59
C PHE A 5 -5.68 -7.73 -21.16
N TRP A 6 -4.56 -7.64 -20.45
CA TRP A 6 -4.54 -7.13 -19.10
C TRP A 6 -3.27 -6.32 -18.87
N GLU A 7 -3.44 -5.12 -18.32
CA GLU A 7 -2.34 -4.29 -17.83
C GLU A 7 -2.46 -4.18 -16.32
N TRP A 8 -1.36 -4.43 -15.63
CA TRP A 8 -1.26 -4.21 -14.20
C TRP A 8 -0.41 -2.97 -13.94
N LEU A 9 -1.03 -1.94 -13.36
CA LEU A 9 -0.39 -0.65 -13.05
C LEU A 9 0.05 -0.51 -11.58
N GLY A 10 0.03 -1.60 -10.80
CA GLY A 10 0.35 -1.59 -9.37
C GLY A 10 1.82 -1.32 -9.04
N ASN A 11 2.19 -1.56 -7.78
CA ASN A 11 3.50 -1.23 -7.23
C ASN A 11 4.65 -1.89 -8.02
N LYS A 12 5.61 -1.09 -8.50
CA LYS A 12 6.74 -1.56 -9.30
C LYS A 12 7.95 -2.00 -8.46
N THR A 13 7.93 -1.81 -7.14
CA THR A 13 9.08 -2.12 -6.28
C THR A 13 9.13 -3.59 -5.86
N GLU A 14 8.05 -4.34 -6.07
CA GLU A 14 7.98 -5.76 -5.69
C GLU A 14 8.47 -6.65 -6.84
N PRO A 15 9.55 -7.43 -6.63
CA PRO A 15 10.16 -8.24 -7.68
C PRO A 15 9.29 -9.41 -8.14
N ASP A 16 8.41 -9.92 -7.26
CA ASP A 16 7.53 -11.04 -7.57
C ASP A 16 6.35 -10.62 -8.46
N TRP A 17 5.95 -9.35 -8.42
CA TRP A 17 4.86 -8.79 -9.23
C TRP A 17 5.40 -8.11 -10.48
N TRP A 18 6.34 -8.78 -11.14
CA TRP A 18 7.00 -8.27 -12.33
C TRP A 18 6.09 -8.19 -13.59
N PRO A 19 5.05 -9.02 -13.80
CA PRO A 19 4.26 -8.92 -15.03
C PRO A 19 3.47 -7.61 -15.07
N ARG A 20 3.71 -6.83 -16.12
CA ARG A 20 3.02 -5.55 -16.34
C ARG A 20 1.94 -5.67 -17.39
N LEU A 21 2.16 -6.53 -18.37
CA LEU A 21 1.27 -6.72 -19.51
C LEU A 21 1.07 -8.22 -19.73
N ALA A 22 -0.17 -8.60 -19.98
CA ALA A 22 -0.52 -9.96 -20.31
C ALA A 22 -1.48 -9.98 -21.50
N VAL A 23 -1.32 -10.99 -22.35
CA VAL A 23 -2.23 -11.28 -23.45
C VAL A 23 -2.54 -12.77 -23.47
N ARG A 24 -3.81 -13.09 -23.66
CA ARG A 24 -4.26 -14.45 -23.93
C ARG A 24 -4.97 -14.50 -25.27
N ASP A 25 -4.46 -15.33 -26.16
CA ASP A 25 -5.10 -15.60 -27.45
C ASP A 25 -5.24 -17.11 -27.64
N GLY A 26 -6.49 -17.58 -27.59
CA GLY A 26 -6.80 -19.01 -27.58
C GLY A 26 -6.25 -19.71 -26.34
N ASP A 27 -5.35 -20.66 -26.60
CA ASP A 27 -4.74 -21.53 -25.59
C ASP A 27 -3.44 -20.97 -25.02
N TRP A 28 -2.91 -19.92 -25.66
CA TRP A 28 -1.65 -19.30 -25.28
C TRP A 28 -1.89 -18.09 -24.40
N LYS A 29 -1.13 -18.02 -23.31
CA LYS A 29 -1.04 -16.86 -22.42
C LYS A 29 0.40 -16.41 -22.37
N LEU A 30 0.62 -15.13 -22.66
CA LEU A 30 1.91 -14.48 -22.55
C LEU A 30 1.83 -13.41 -21.46
N VAL A 31 2.85 -13.37 -20.61
CA VAL A 31 3.06 -12.34 -19.60
C VAL A 31 4.42 -11.70 -19.81
N MET A 32 4.50 -10.37 -19.67
CA MET A 32 5.74 -9.62 -19.92
C MET A 32 5.90 -8.39 -19.01
N THR A 33 7.14 -7.90 -18.90
CA THR A 33 7.44 -6.55 -18.38
C THR A 33 7.03 -5.46 -19.38
N ASP A 34 6.97 -4.20 -18.93
CA ASP A 34 6.57 -3.09 -19.81
C ASP A 34 7.55 -2.80 -20.95
N ASP A 35 8.82 -3.20 -20.78
CA ASP A 35 9.90 -3.10 -21.75
C ASP A 35 10.13 -4.40 -22.55
N ALA A 36 9.28 -5.42 -22.34
CA ALA A 36 9.40 -6.76 -22.93
C ALA A 36 10.77 -7.45 -22.71
N LYS A 37 11.56 -7.04 -21.70
CA LYS A 37 12.84 -7.68 -21.39
C LYS A 37 12.68 -9.04 -20.72
N ARG A 38 11.61 -9.22 -19.94
CA ARG A 38 11.22 -10.51 -19.37
C ARG A 38 9.88 -10.90 -19.96
N VAL A 39 9.82 -12.11 -20.49
CA VAL A 39 8.63 -12.72 -21.09
C VAL A 39 8.52 -14.14 -20.57
N GLU A 40 7.29 -14.58 -20.30
CA GLU A 40 6.99 -15.99 -20.06
C GLU A 40 5.74 -16.35 -20.89
N LEU A 41 5.77 -17.54 -21.46
CA LEU A 41 4.71 -18.07 -22.31
C LEU A 41 4.20 -19.37 -21.70
N HIS A 42 2.89 -19.44 -21.53
CA HIS A 42 2.20 -20.54 -20.89
C HIS A 42 1.09 -21.06 -21.82
N ARG A 43 0.96 -22.39 -21.91
CA ARG A 43 -0.10 -23.04 -22.69
C ARG A 43 -1.16 -23.62 -21.76
N LEU A 44 -2.31 -22.95 -21.71
CA LEU A 44 -3.35 -23.20 -20.70
C LEU A 44 -4.15 -24.49 -20.89
N THR A 45 -4.08 -25.12 -22.07
CA THR A 45 -4.73 -26.42 -22.31
C THR A 45 -3.97 -27.56 -21.67
N ASP A 46 -2.65 -27.45 -21.66
CA ASP A 46 -1.75 -28.53 -21.26
C ASP A 46 -1.30 -28.31 -19.80
N ASP A 47 -1.15 -27.04 -19.42
CA ASP A 47 -0.75 -26.62 -18.08
C ASP A 47 -1.64 -25.49 -17.57
N ARG A 48 -2.68 -25.86 -16.81
CA ARG A 48 -3.57 -24.91 -16.13
C ARG A 48 -2.89 -24.20 -14.96
N ALA A 49 -1.81 -24.77 -14.40
CA ALA A 49 -1.10 -24.23 -13.25
C ALA A 49 -0.04 -23.19 -13.65
N GLU A 50 0.24 -23.01 -14.95
CA GLU A 50 1.26 -22.06 -15.44
C GLU A 50 2.65 -22.36 -14.84
N ALA A 51 2.95 -23.64 -14.64
CA ALA A 51 4.18 -24.12 -14.02
C ALA A 51 5.35 -24.16 -15.01
N ALA A 52 5.09 -24.35 -16.31
CA ALA A 52 6.13 -24.45 -17.34
C ALA A 52 6.15 -23.23 -18.28
N ASP A 53 7.26 -22.48 -18.23
CA ASP A 53 7.56 -21.46 -19.24
C ASP A 53 8.10 -22.12 -20.53
N VAL A 54 7.33 -22.00 -21.60
CA VAL A 54 7.65 -22.53 -22.93
C VAL A 54 8.03 -21.43 -23.92
N ALA A 55 8.37 -20.23 -23.45
CA ALA A 55 8.71 -19.09 -24.30
C ALA A 55 9.92 -19.35 -25.21
N LYS A 56 10.90 -20.13 -24.72
CA LYS A 56 12.12 -20.46 -25.48
C LYS A 56 11.84 -21.44 -26.61
N ASP A 57 10.85 -22.31 -26.45
CA ASP A 57 10.50 -23.34 -27.44
C ASP A 57 9.55 -22.80 -28.53
N HIS A 58 8.87 -21.68 -28.26
CA HIS A 58 7.89 -21.07 -29.17
C HIS A 58 8.12 -19.56 -29.41
N PRO A 59 9.30 -19.15 -29.92
CA PRO A 59 9.61 -17.74 -30.15
C PRO A 59 8.65 -17.06 -31.13
N GLU A 60 8.09 -17.79 -32.09
CA GLU A 60 7.09 -17.30 -33.04
C GLU A 60 5.78 -16.89 -32.36
N VAL A 61 5.35 -17.66 -31.35
CA VAL A 61 4.16 -17.35 -30.55
C VAL A 61 4.43 -16.16 -29.66
N VAL A 62 5.62 -16.11 -29.03
CA VAL A 62 6.05 -14.96 -28.22
C VAL A 62 6.02 -13.67 -29.05
N ALA A 63 6.60 -13.66 -30.25
CA ALA A 63 6.62 -12.48 -31.11
C ALA A 63 5.22 -12.03 -31.53
N ARG A 64 4.35 -12.98 -31.92
CA ARG A 64 2.95 -12.71 -32.30
C ARG A 64 2.16 -12.09 -31.16
N LEU A 65 2.23 -12.69 -29.98
CA LEU A 65 1.50 -12.23 -28.79
C LEU A 65 2.07 -10.90 -28.27
N THR A 66 3.38 -10.73 -28.32
CA THR A 66 4.04 -9.48 -27.94
C THR A 66 3.55 -8.32 -28.79
N LYS A 67 3.49 -8.51 -30.11
CA LYS A 67 2.95 -7.51 -31.02
C LYS A 67 1.50 -7.16 -30.68
N LEU A 68 0.64 -8.16 -30.47
CA LEU A 68 -0.75 -7.93 -30.07
C LEU A 68 -0.86 -7.13 -28.77
N ALA A 69 -0.03 -7.45 -27.78
CA ALA A 69 -0.05 -6.79 -26.48
C ALA A 69 0.39 -5.32 -26.58
N VAL A 70 1.47 -5.03 -27.33
CA VAL A 70 1.98 -3.67 -27.55
C VAL A 70 0.99 -2.85 -28.38
N ASP A 71 0.45 -3.41 -29.45
CA ASP A 71 -0.55 -2.75 -30.31
C ASP A 71 -1.80 -2.39 -29.48
N TRP A 72 -2.29 -3.32 -28.64
CA TRP A 72 -3.38 -3.04 -27.73
C TRP A 72 -3.04 -1.95 -26.71
N LYS A 73 -1.87 -2.01 -26.09
CA LYS A 73 -1.43 -0.99 -25.12
C LYS A 73 -1.36 0.41 -25.75
N ALA A 74 -0.99 0.51 -27.03
CA ALA A 74 -0.99 1.77 -27.77
C ALA A 74 -2.41 2.34 -28.00
N THR A 75 -3.46 1.51 -27.93
CA THR A 75 -4.86 1.95 -28.02
C THR A 75 -5.42 2.50 -26.69
N LEU A 76 -4.73 2.28 -25.56
CA LEU A 76 -5.25 2.67 -24.26
C LEU A 76 -5.21 4.20 -24.07
N PRO A 77 -6.28 4.79 -23.52
CA PRO A 77 -6.30 6.21 -23.22
C PRO A 77 -5.34 6.50 -22.05
N LYS A 78 -4.50 7.54 -22.20
CA LYS A 78 -3.52 7.96 -21.17
C LYS A 78 -4.17 8.55 -19.92
N ALA A 79 -5.43 8.97 -20.03
CA ALA A 79 -6.20 9.56 -18.95
C ALA A 79 -7.62 8.97 -18.97
N PRO A 80 -8.28 8.85 -17.80
CA PRO A 80 -9.68 8.48 -17.76
C PRO A 80 -10.52 9.47 -18.56
N ASN A 81 -11.55 8.98 -19.25
CA ASN A 81 -12.48 9.87 -19.96
C ASN A 81 -13.11 10.82 -18.92
N PRO A 82 -12.96 12.16 -19.06
CA PRO A 82 -13.51 13.13 -18.11
C PRO A 82 -15.03 13.02 -17.96
N GLU A 83 -15.75 12.51 -18.97
CA GLU A 83 -17.19 12.27 -18.89
C GLU A 83 -17.55 11.06 -18.01
N CYS A 84 -16.61 10.13 -17.81
CA CYS A 84 -16.76 8.96 -16.95
C CYS A 84 -16.24 9.19 -15.52
N VAL A 85 -15.76 10.41 -15.21
CA VAL A 85 -15.33 10.79 -13.86
C VAL A 85 -16.48 11.49 -13.16
N SER A 86 -16.95 10.93 -12.04
CA SER A 86 -17.97 11.59 -11.22
C SER A 86 -17.45 12.94 -10.74
N LYS A 87 -18.17 14.03 -11.00
CA LYS A 87 -17.82 15.40 -10.53
C LYS A 87 -17.65 15.50 -9.00
N GLN A 88 -18.11 14.51 -8.24
CA GLN A 88 -17.91 14.41 -6.79
C GLN A 88 -16.45 14.13 -6.39
N SER A 89 -15.58 13.67 -7.29
CA SER A 89 -14.16 13.40 -6.97
C SER A 89 -13.23 14.60 -7.17
N ILE A 90 -13.74 15.74 -7.65
CA ILE A 90 -12.98 17.00 -7.81
C ILE A 90 -13.35 18.00 -6.69
N SER A 91 -13.90 17.54 -5.57
CA SER A 91 -13.62 18.25 -4.33
C SER A 91 -12.23 17.82 -3.90
N GLU A 92 -11.21 18.59 -4.29
CA GLU A 92 -9.92 18.61 -3.62
C GLU A 92 -10.17 18.89 -2.13
N LYS A 93 -10.40 17.82 -1.36
CA LYS A 93 -10.12 17.85 0.07
C LYS A 93 -8.64 17.49 0.17
N PRO A 94 -7.79 18.37 0.73
CA PRO A 94 -6.42 18.02 1.05
C PRO A 94 -6.46 16.77 1.93
N ASN A 95 -5.75 15.72 1.52
CA ASN A 95 -5.35 14.55 2.31
C ASN A 95 -5.98 14.48 3.72
N ALA A 96 -7.13 13.81 3.84
CA ALA A 96 -7.53 13.23 5.10
C ALA A 96 -6.78 11.89 5.24
N PRO A 97 -5.86 11.72 6.22
CA PRO A 97 -5.09 10.49 6.35
C PRO A 97 -6.00 9.34 6.80
N LYS A 98 -6.02 8.22 6.04
CA LYS A 98 -6.52 6.92 6.51
C LYS A 98 -5.60 6.39 7.63
N PRO A 99 -6.14 5.77 8.70
CA PRO A 99 -5.36 5.36 9.85
C PRO A 99 -4.58 4.07 9.53
N GLY A 100 -3.25 4.16 9.49
CA GLY A 100 -2.40 2.97 9.37
C GLY A 100 -1.08 3.14 8.61
N ALA A 101 -0.36 4.25 8.73
CA ALA A 101 1.08 4.31 8.42
C ALA A 101 1.68 5.55 9.10
N LYS A 102 2.85 5.40 9.71
CA LYS A 102 3.45 6.39 10.61
C LYS A 102 3.85 7.68 9.89
N SER A 103 3.75 8.79 10.63
CA SER A 103 4.25 10.16 10.38
C SER A 103 3.22 11.19 9.87
N SER A 104 2.28 11.58 10.74
CA SER A 104 1.78 12.95 10.73
C SER A 104 2.24 13.60 12.03
N ALA A 105 2.93 14.75 11.93
CA ALA A 105 3.34 15.55 13.07
C ALA A 105 2.22 15.61 14.12
N VAL A 106 2.44 14.94 15.24
CA VAL A 106 1.45 14.90 16.32
C VAL A 106 1.46 16.29 16.95
N THR A 107 0.50 17.13 16.58
CA THR A 107 0.37 18.47 17.15
C THR A 107 0.09 18.37 18.65
N PRO A 108 0.51 19.38 19.44
CA PRO A 108 0.24 19.42 20.87
C PRO A 108 -1.25 19.26 21.19
N GLU A 109 -2.14 19.77 20.34
CA GLU A 109 -3.59 19.66 20.55
C GLU A 109 -4.12 18.22 20.47
N ILE A 110 -3.57 17.39 19.58
CA ILE A 110 -3.97 15.98 19.44
C ILE A 110 -3.45 15.17 20.63
N ARG A 111 -2.23 15.46 21.10
CA ARG A 111 -1.69 14.88 22.34
C ARG A 111 -2.51 15.31 23.54
N ALA A 112 -2.94 16.56 23.64
CA ALA A 112 -3.72 17.03 24.78
C ALA A 112 -5.08 16.31 24.87
N LYS A 113 -5.73 16.06 23.73
CA LYS A 113 -6.99 15.29 23.69
C LYS A 113 -6.79 13.82 24.06
N ALA A 114 -5.69 13.21 23.62
CA ALA A 114 -5.35 11.86 24.05
C ALA A 114 -4.99 11.80 25.54
N PHE A 115 -4.33 12.84 26.06
CA PHE A 115 -3.98 12.97 27.47
C PHE A 115 -5.22 12.98 28.37
N THR A 116 -6.18 13.86 28.09
CA THR A 116 -7.45 13.94 28.83
C THR A 116 -8.29 12.67 28.77
N ARG A 117 -8.07 11.82 27.76
CA ARG A 117 -8.78 10.55 27.62
C ARG A 117 -8.16 9.43 28.47
N TRP A 118 -6.89 9.56 28.84
CA TRP A 118 -6.14 8.56 29.59
C TRP A 118 -5.96 8.94 31.06
N ASP A 119 -5.85 10.24 31.35
CA ASP A 119 -5.90 10.82 32.70
C ASP A 119 -7.32 10.67 33.27
N THR A 120 -7.56 9.57 33.99
CA THR A 120 -8.88 9.17 34.48
C THR A 120 -9.17 9.86 35.82
N ASN A 121 -8.14 10.01 36.64
CA ASN A 121 -8.22 10.68 37.93
C ASN A 121 -8.16 12.22 37.82
N LYS A 122 -7.84 12.76 36.63
CA LYS A 122 -7.71 14.19 36.30
C LYS A 122 -6.67 14.90 37.16
N ASP A 123 -5.64 14.17 37.59
CA ASP A 123 -4.56 14.72 38.42
C ASP A 123 -3.51 15.48 37.59
N GLY A 124 -3.64 15.48 36.26
CA GLY A 124 -2.73 16.16 35.35
C GLY A 124 -1.48 15.34 35.01
N PHE A 125 -1.44 14.07 35.40
CA PHE A 125 -0.41 13.09 35.07
C PHE A 125 -1.07 11.81 34.53
N ILE A 126 -0.35 11.07 33.69
CA ILE A 126 -0.76 9.72 33.31
C ILE A 126 0.22 8.76 33.99
N THR A 127 -0.31 8.01 34.95
CA THR A 127 0.41 6.93 35.60
C THR A 127 0.56 5.72 34.69
N LEU A 128 1.53 4.84 34.97
CA LEU A 128 1.71 3.60 34.20
C LEU A 128 0.43 2.75 34.23
N GLU A 129 -0.27 2.75 35.36
CA GLU A 129 -1.52 2.03 35.58
C GLU A 129 -2.65 2.58 34.71
N GLU A 130 -2.78 3.90 34.60
CA GLU A 130 -3.76 4.56 33.71
C GLU A 130 -3.42 4.34 32.24
N TYR A 131 -2.13 4.37 31.90
CA TYR A 131 -1.65 4.06 30.56
C TYR A 131 -1.96 2.60 30.16
N GLN A 132 -1.74 1.65 31.07
CA GLN A 132 -2.10 0.25 30.90
C GLN A 132 -3.63 0.04 30.84
N ALA A 133 -4.39 0.78 31.64
CA ALA A 133 -5.85 0.74 31.62
C ALA A 133 -6.43 1.27 30.29
N GLY A 134 -5.80 2.30 29.71
CA GLY A 134 -6.20 2.90 28.44
C GLY A 134 -5.87 2.05 27.19
N LEU A 135 -4.90 1.13 27.29
CA LEU A 135 -4.40 0.30 26.20
C LEU A 135 -4.40 -1.20 26.55
N LYS A 136 -5.49 -1.69 27.15
CA LYS A 136 -5.68 -3.12 27.43
C LYS A 136 -5.44 -3.97 26.18
N GLY A 137 -4.40 -4.81 26.21
CA GLY A 137 -4.10 -5.79 25.17
C GLY A 137 -2.99 -5.41 24.18
N GLN A 138 -2.21 -4.36 24.44
CA GLN A 138 -0.96 -4.12 23.71
C GLN A 138 0.26 -4.53 24.54
N ASP A 139 1.10 -5.39 23.98
CA ASP A 139 2.46 -5.62 24.49
C ASP A 139 3.34 -4.39 24.20
N ASN A 140 4.39 -4.21 25.02
CA ASN A 140 5.39 -3.14 24.89
C ASN A 140 4.93 -1.71 25.31
N LEU A 141 4.01 -1.62 26.26
CA LEU A 141 3.57 -0.34 26.86
C LEU A 141 4.68 0.31 27.69
N ASP A 142 5.43 -0.47 28.46
CA ASP A 142 6.54 0.00 29.29
C ASP A 142 7.63 0.72 28.49
N ALA A 143 8.01 0.19 27.32
CA ALA A 143 9.02 0.84 26.49
C ALA A 143 8.50 2.12 25.83
N ARG A 144 7.20 2.16 25.49
CA ARG A 144 6.57 3.38 24.98
C ARG A 144 6.49 4.43 26.07
N PHE A 145 6.08 4.05 27.28
CA PHE A 145 6.01 4.92 28.44
C PHE A 145 7.38 5.52 28.79
N LYS A 146 8.43 4.69 28.84
CA LYS A 146 9.83 5.15 29.03
C LYS A 146 10.32 6.10 27.95
N ASN A 147 9.79 6.02 26.72
CA ASN A 147 10.15 6.97 25.67
C ASN A 147 9.48 8.34 25.84
N PHE A 148 8.39 8.42 26.59
CA PHE A 148 7.71 9.68 26.89
C PHE A 148 8.15 10.29 28.23
N ASP A 149 8.55 9.45 29.19
CA ASP A 149 9.02 9.87 30.52
C ASP A 149 10.47 10.38 30.43
N LYS A 150 10.62 11.71 30.34
CA LYS A 150 11.95 12.35 30.20
C LYS A 150 12.61 12.60 31.54
N ASN A 151 11.82 12.80 32.59
CA ASN A 151 12.31 13.10 33.92
C ASN A 151 12.58 11.83 34.75
N GLY A 152 12.11 10.66 34.30
CA GLY A 152 12.31 9.35 34.93
C GLY A 152 11.53 9.17 36.22
N ASP A 153 10.46 9.94 36.43
CA ASP A 153 9.69 9.93 37.67
C ASP A 153 8.56 8.88 37.69
N GLY A 154 8.39 8.13 36.60
CA GLY A 154 7.41 7.07 36.48
C GLY A 154 5.99 7.55 36.18
N LYS A 155 5.78 8.83 35.87
CA LYS A 155 4.49 9.41 35.45
C LYS A 155 4.68 10.35 34.25
N LEU A 156 3.74 10.35 33.31
CA LEU A 156 3.80 11.26 32.17
C LEU A 156 3.05 12.55 32.50
N SER A 157 3.77 13.66 32.65
CA SER A 157 3.13 14.96 32.73
C SER A 157 2.48 15.36 31.40
N ARG A 158 1.49 16.24 31.47
CA ARG A 158 0.86 16.81 30.26
C ARG A 158 1.91 17.43 29.35
N GLU A 159 2.92 18.10 29.89
CA GLU A 159 4.00 18.75 29.15
C GLU A 159 4.92 17.74 28.45
N GLU A 160 5.19 16.58 29.05
CA GLU A 160 5.99 15.51 28.42
C GLU A 160 5.22 14.79 27.30
N PHE A 161 3.92 14.64 27.48
CA PHE A 161 3.06 14.00 26.49
C PHE A 161 2.74 14.94 25.32
N VAL A 162 2.42 16.20 25.62
CA VAL A 162 1.97 17.23 24.67
C VAL A 162 3.10 18.04 24.07
N GLY A 163 4.23 18.14 24.77
CA GLY A 163 5.37 18.96 24.37
C GLY A 163 5.90 18.60 22.98
N PRO A 164 6.49 19.57 22.27
CA PRO A 164 7.09 19.31 20.96
C PRO A 164 8.07 18.14 21.06
N ALA A 165 8.00 17.21 20.09
CA ALA A 165 9.10 16.27 19.89
C ALA A 165 10.38 17.10 19.83
N GLY A 166 11.33 16.80 20.72
CA GLY A 166 12.50 17.63 20.96
C GLY A 166 13.24 17.96 19.66
N LYS A 167 13.86 19.15 19.63
CA LYS A 167 14.88 19.49 18.64
C LYS A 167 16.00 18.45 18.63
#